data_AF-A0A034WRL4-F1
#
_entry.id   AF-A0A034WRL4-F1
#
_cell.length_a   1.000
_cell.length_b   1.000
_cell.length_c   1.000
_cell.angle_alpha   90.00
_cell.angle_beta   90.00
_cell.angle_gamma   90.00
#
_symmetry.space_group_name_H-M   'P 1'
#
loop_
_entity.id
_entity.type
_entity.pdbx_description
1 polymer ?
#
loop_
_entity_poly.entity_id
_entity_poly.type
_entity_poly.pdbx_seq_one_letter_code
_entity_poly.pdbx_strand_id
1 'polypeptide(L)'
;MKCEQNNPGLCYDLVAAIIRRAELNVNLNEAVLRLQGNIAESDLHEYRLTRTEEPFQELNRKSVALKVILSRIPEEITDRKAFLETIKEIASAIKKLLDVVNEIGSFIPGVTGKQAVEQRKKEFVKYSKKFSTTLKEYFKEGQSNAVFISALYLIRQTNQIMLTVKSKCE
;
A
#
# COMPACT_ATOMS: atom_id res chain seq x y z
N MET A 1 -3.42 8.69 17.57
CA MET A 1 -3.36 8.43 19.03
C MET A 1 -2.15 9.13 19.63
N LYS A 2 -2.33 9.83 20.75
CA LYS A 2 -1.25 10.58 21.43
C LYS A 2 -0.06 9.69 21.83
N CYS A 3 -0.32 8.46 22.26
CA CYS A 3 0.72 7.52 22.68
C CYS A 3 1.62 7.05 21.53
N GLU A 4 1.03 6.70 20.37
CA GLU A 4 1.78 6.31 19.17
C GLU A 4 2.59 7.48 18.59
N GLN A 5 2.10 8.70 18.68
CA GLN A 5 2.84 9.90 18.26
C GLN A 5 4.08 10.14 19.12
N ASN A 6 3.96 9.92 20.43
CA ASN A 6 5.07 10.08 21.37
C ASN A 6 6.04 8.87 21.36
N ASN A 7 5.56 7.68 20.97
CA ASN A 7 6.33 6.44 20.94
C ASN A 7 5.94 5.62 19.69
N PRO A 8 6.53 5.91 18.51
CA PRO A 8 6.23 5.15 17.30
C PRO A 8 6.55 3.66 17.45
N GLY A 9 5.60 2.80 17.09
CA GLY A 9 5.71 1.35 17.23
C GLY A 9 5.00 0.78 18.46
N LEU A 10 4.55 1.63 19.40
CA LEU A 10 3.86 1.18 20.61
C LEU A 10 2.61 0.34 20.29
N CYS A 11 1.80 0.75 19.32
CA CYS A 11 0.62 0.00 18.92
C CYS A 11 0.98 -1.39 18.35
N TYR A 12 2.07 -1.48 17.59
CA TYR A 12 2.56 -2.76 17.07
C TYR A 12 3.02 -3.67 18.21
N ASP A 13 3.82 -3.14 19.14
CA ASP A 13 4.34 -3.89 20.29
C ASP A 13 3.21 -4.38 21.20
N LEU A 14 2.18 -3.56 21.40
CA LEU A 14 0.99 -3.93 22.18
C LEU A 14 0.26 -5.12 21.54
N VAL A 15 -0.04 -5.04 20.24
CA VAL A 15 -0.72 -6.13 19.53
C VAL A 15 0.14 -7.40 19.51
N ALA A 16 1.45 -7.27 19.26
CA ALA A 16 2.38 -8.38 19.30
C ALA A 16 2.46 -9.03 20.69
N ALA A 17 2.44 -8.23 21.76
CA ALA A 17 2.42 -8.72 23.13
C ALA A 17 1.12 -9.48 23.45
N ILE A 18 -0.03 -9.00 22.99
CA ILE A 18 -1.33 -9.67 23.16
C ILE A 18 -1.33 -11.02 22.45
N ILE A 19 -0.91 -11.08 21.18
CA ILE A 19 -0.82 -12.33 20.39
C ILE A 19 0.09 -13.34 21.08
N ARG A 20 1.27 -12.91 21.55
CA ARG A 20 2.19 -13.77 22.30
C ARG A 20 1.57 -14.31 23.58
N ARG A 21 0.86 -13.47 24.36
CA ARG A 21 0.19 -13.90 25.59
C ARG A 21 -0.99 -14.82 25.34
N ALA A 22 -1.65 -14.69 24.19
CA ALA A 22 -2.73 -15.57 23.77
C ALA A 22 -2.23 -16.86 23.09
N GLU A 23 -0.91 -17.06 23.01
CA GLU A 23 -0.25 -18.23 22.38
C GLU A 23 -0.69 -18.46 20.92
N LEU A 24 -1.05 -17.38 20.23
CA LEU A 24 -1.47 -17.44 18.83
C LEU A 24 -0.24 -17.43 17.91
N ASN A 25 -0.10 -18.48 17.08
CA ASN A 25 0.95 -18.55 16.07
C ASN A 25 0.52 -17.86 14.77
N VAL A 26 0.49 -16.51 14.78
CA VAL A 26 0.04 -15.69 13.65
C VAL A 26 1.16 -14.81 13.16
N ASN A 27 1.42 -14.82 11.85
CA ASN A 27 2.28 -13.81 11.23
C ASN A 27 1.53 -12.48 11.12
N LEU A 28 1.96 -11.49 11.89
CA LEU A 28 1.34 -10.16 11.92
C LEU A 28 1.35 -9.46 10.56
N ASN A 29 2.43 -9.57 9.79
CA ASN A 29 2.51 -8.91 8.47
C ASN A 29 1.51 -9.54 7.49
N GLU A 30 1.38 -10.86 7.54
CA GLU A 30 0.40 -11.60 6.76
C GLU A 30 -1.03 -11.18 7.13
N ALA A 31 -1.34 -11.19 8.43
CA ALA A 31 -2.66 -10.82 8.93
C ALA A 31 -3.03 -9.38 8.53
N VAL A 32 -2.13 -8.43 8.70
CA VAL A 32 -2.36 -7.04 8.29
C VAL A 32 -2.57 -6.96 6.78
N LEU A 33 -1.81 -7.71 5.98
CA LEU A 33 -1.93 -7.70 4.52
C LEU A 33 -3.29 -8.24 4.06
N ARG A 34 -3.76 -9.37 4.63
CA ARG A 34 -5.10 -9.92 4.38
C ARG A 34 -6.20 -8.93 4.74
N LEU A 35 -6.05 -8.22 5.86
CA LEU A 35 -7.01 -7.21 6.29
C LEU A 35 -7.15 -6.06 5.29
N GLN A 36 -6.10 -5.73 4.52
CA GLN A 36 -6.17 -4.65 3.51
C GLN A 36 -7.14 -4.96 2.36
N GLY A 37 -7.45 -6.23 2.09
CA GLY A 37 -8.39 -6.65 1.06
C GLY A 37 -9.86 -6.56 1.48
N ASN A 38 -10.12 -6.54 2.80
CA ASN A 38 -11.46 -6.59 3.38
C ASN A 38 -11.92 -5.26 3.98
N ILE A 39 -11.13 -4.18 3.81
CA ILE A 39 -11.52 -2.85 4.28
C ILE A 39 -12.68 -2.35 3.40
N ALA A 40 -13.85 -2.14 3.99
CA ALA A 40 -14.97 -1.56 3.28
C ALA A 40 -14.59 -0.16 2.77
N GLU A 41 -15.10 0.26 1.61
CA GLU A 41 -14.83 1.61 1.09
C GLU A 41 -15.24 2.72 2.06
N SER A 42 -16.23 2.46 2.92
CA SER A 42 -16.64 3.33 4.02
C SER A 42 -15.53 3.51 5.05
N ASP A 43 -14.73 2.49 5.33
CA ASP A 43 -13.68 2.56 6.35
C ASP A 43 -12.41 3.27 5.81
N LEU A 44 -12.37 3.54 4.50
CA LEU A 44 -11.30 4.28 3.83
C LEU A 44 -11.53 5.79 3.78
N HIS A 45 -12.51 6.33 4.53
CA HIS A 45 -12.83 7.78 4.56
C HIS A 45 -11.60 8.68 4.77
N GLU A 46 -10.60 8.20 5.53
CA GLU A 46 -9.35 8.94 5.75
C GLU A 46 -8.63 9.25 4.42
N TYR A 47 -8.51 8.26 3.54
CA TYR A 47 -7.75 8.35 2.29
C TYR A 47 -8.57 8.77 1.08
N ARG A 48 -9.89 8.57 1.12
CA ARG A 48 -10.78 8.85 -0.02
C ARG A 48 -10.80 10.35 -0.34
N LEU A 49 -10.64 10.66 -1.61
CA LEU A 49 -10.82 12.00 -2.18
C LEU A 49 -12.31 12.24 -2.43
N THR A 50 -12.80 13.42 -2.02
CA THR A 50 -14.19 13.87 -2.14
C THR A 50 -14.48 14.58 -3.47
N ARG A 51 -13.43 15.07 -4.16
CA ARG A 51 -13.53 15.72 -5.46
C ARG A 51 -14.18 14.82 -6.52
N THR A 52 -15.16 15.34 -7.26
CA THR A 52 -15.96 14.58 -8.23
C THR A 52 -15.32 14.45 -9.60
N GLU A 53 -14.21 15.14 -9.89
CA GLU A 53 -13.59 15.06 -11.21
C GLU A 53 -12.97 13.68 -11.46
N GLU A 54 -13.05 13.22 -12.72
CA GLU A 54 -12.70 11.85 -13.09
C GLU A 54 -11.28 11.42 -12.68
N PRO A 55 -10.22 12.25 -12.81
CA PRO A 55 -8.88 11.84 -12.39
C PRO A 55 -8.80 11.49 -10.89
N PHE A 56 -9.52 12.23 -10.03
CA PHE A 56 -9.53 11.98 -8.58
C PHE A 56 -10.34 10.73 -8.22
N GLN A 57 -11.46 10.50 -8.91
CA GLN A 57 -12.25 9.27 -8.76
C GLN A 57 -11.47 8.06 -9.26
N GLU A 58 -10.75 8.19 -10.36
CA GLU A 58 -9.91 7.12 -10.89
C GLU A 58 -8.73 6.83 -9.95
N LEU A 59 -8.13 7.85 -9.32
CA LEU A 59 -7.10 7.64 -8.30
C LEU A 59 -7.64 6.85 -7.11
N ASN A 60 -8.85 7.17 -6.62
CA ASN A 60 -9.51 6.39 -5.58
C ASN A 60 -9.62 4.91 -6.01
N ARG A 61 -10.18 4.63 -7.20
CA ARG A 61 -10.36 3.26 -7.72
C ARG A 61 -9.03 2.52 -7.87
N LYS A 62 -8.01 3.14 -8.47
CA LYS A 62 -6.69 2.51 -8.67
C LYS A 62 -5.97 2.25 -7.35
N SER A 63 -6.10 3.14 -6.38
CA SER A 63 -5.51 2.94 -5.05
C SER A 63 -6.11 1.73 -4.34
N VAL A 64 -7.44 1.55 -4.42
CA VAL A 64 -8.15 0.40 -3.85
C VAL A 64 -7.77 -0.88 -4.60
N ALA A 65 -7.83 -0.85 -5.94
CA ALA A 65 -7.49 -2.01 -6.76
C ALA A 65 -6.08 -2.56 -6.45
N LEU A 66 -5.08 -1.68 -6.33
CA LEU A 66 -3.73 -2.10 -5.96
C LEU A 66 -3.68 -2.75 -4.57
N LYS A 67 -4.35 -2.17 -3.57
CA LYS A 67 -4.41 -2.72 -2.20
C LYS A 67 -5.07 -4.11 -2.18
N VAL A 68 -6.17 -4.27 -2.92
CA VAL A 68 -6.87 -5.57 -3.04
C VAL A 68 -5.98 -6.61 -3.69
N ILE A 69 -5.28 -6.30 -4.79
CA ILE A 69 -4.38 -7.28 -5.43
C ILE A 69 -3.22 -7.64 -4.49
N LEU A 70 -2.61 -6.66 -3.81
CA LEU A 70 -1.54 -6.92 -2.83
C LEU A 70 -2.02 -7.77 -1.65
N SER A 71 -3.30 -7.66 -1.26
CA SER A 71 -3.88 -8.44 -0.16
C SER A 71 -4.04 -9.93 -0.45
N ARG A 72 -4.00 -10.35 -1.72
CA ARG A 72 -4.08 -11.75 -2.16
C ARG A 72 -2.75 -12.51 -2.10
N ILE A 73 -1.64 -11.80 -1.85
CA ILE A 73 -0.31 -12.40 -1.80
C ILE A 73 -0.24 -13.56 -0.79
N PRO A 74 -0.74 -13.45 0.45
CA PRO A 74 -0.71 -14.56 1.41
C PRO A 74 -1.33 -15.87 0.91
N GLU A 75 -2.44 -15.78 0.17
CA GLU A 75 -3.17 -16.92 -0.37
C GLU A 75 -2.48 -17.51 -1.61
N GLU A 76 -1.91 -16.64 -2.46
CA GLU A 76 -1.41 -17.04 -3.78
C GLU A 76 0.09 -17.39 -3.76
N ILE A 77 0.87 -16.91 -2.78
CA ILE A 77 2.34 -17.05 -2.74
C ILE A 77 2.83 -18.50 -2.72
N THR A 78 2.01 -19.45 -2.27
CA THR A 78 2.36 -20.89 -2.23
C THR A 78 2.14 -21.59 -3.58
N ASP A 79 1.21 -21.10 -4.41
CA ASP A 79 1.00 -21.59 -5.77
C ASP A 79 1.79 -20.71 -6.75
N ARG A 80 2.91 -21.23 -7.24
CA ARG A 80 3.78 -20.52 -8.17
C ARG A 80 3.05 -19.97 -9.40
N LYS A 81 2.08 -20.71 -9.95
CA LYS A 81 1.37 -20.28 -11.17
C LYS A 81 0.43 -19.12 -10.84
N ALA A 82 -0.37 -19.27 -9.78
CA ALA A 82 -1.24 -18.20 -9.30
C ALA A 82 -0.41 -16.96 -8.95
N PHE A 83 0.68 -17.11 -8.17
CA PHE A 83 1.51 -16.01 -7.73
C PHE A 83 2.16 -15.22 -8.87
N LEU A 84 2.58 -15.90 -9.95
CA LEU A 84 3.13 -15.22 -11.12
C LEU A 84 2.07 -14.36 -11.84
N GLU A 85 0.81 -14.80 -11.86
CA GLU A 85 -0.29 -13.97 -12.37
C GLU A 85 -0.56 -12.78 -11.45
N THR A 86 -0.58 -12.98 -10.13
CA THR A 86 -0.69 -11.90 -9.13
C THR A 86 0.40 -10.84 -9.33
N ILE A 87 1.65 -11.25 -9.56
CA ILE A 87 2.76 -10.32 -9.80
C ILE A 87 2.53 -9.49 -11.06
N LYS A 88 1.99 -10.09 -12.14
CA LYS A 88 1.63 -9.35 -13.36
C LYS A 88 0.50 -8.36 -13.10
N GLU A 89 -0.53 -8.78 -12.35
CA GLU A 89 -1.63 -7.91 -11.94
C GLU A 89 -1.13 -6.71 -11.12
N ILE A 90 -0.25 -6.95 -10.14
CA ILE A 90 0.39 -5.91 -9.32
C ILE A 90 1.18 -4.94 -10.21
N ALA A 91 2.00 -5.44 -11.12
CA ALA A 91 2.78 -4.60 -12.03
C ALA A 91 1.87 -3.71 -12.90
N SER A 92 0.77 -4.27 -13.41
CA SER A 92 -0.25 -3.53 -14.17
C SER A 92 -0.93 -2.45 -13.32
N ALA A 93 -1.33 -2.79 -12.09
CA ALA A 93 -1.98 -1.87 -11.16
C ALA A 93 -1.05 -0.73 -10.72
N ILE A 94 0.23 -1.01 -10.47
CA ILE A 94 1.27 -0.01 -10.17
C ILE A 94 1.40 0.99 -11.33
N LYS A 95 1.47 0.49 -12.56
CA LYS A 95 1.56 1.35 -13.75
C LYS A 95 0.34 2.26 -13.86
N LYS A 96 -0.86 1.68 -13.79
CA LYS A 96 -2.13 2.42 -13.86
C LYS A 96 -2.24 3.48 -12.75
N LEU A 97 -1.81 3.16 -11.53
CA LEU A 97 -1.80 4.13 -10.44
C LEU A 97 -0.86 5.31 -10.73
N LEU A 98 0.36 5.02 -11.20
CA LEU A 98 1.35 6.05 -11.54
C LEU A 98 0.89 6.95 -12.68
N ASP A 99 0.24 6.39 -13.70
CA ASP A 99 -0.31 7.15 -14.83
C ASP A 99 -1.34 8.19 -14.33
N VAL A 100 -2.26 7.78 -13.46
CA VAL A 100 -3.26 8.69 -12.87
C VAL A 100 -2.62 9.73 -11.93
N VAL A 101 -1.60 9.35 -11.16
CA VAL A 101 -0.86 10.31 -10.31
C VAL A 101 -0.18 11.41 -11.14
N ASN A 102 0.36 11.05 -12.31
CA ASN A 102 0.93 12.04 -13.23
C ASN A 102 -0.14 13.00 -13.76
N GLU A 103 -1.30 12.47 -14.12
CA GLU A 103 -2.45 13.26 -14.58
C GLU A 103 -2.92 14.24 -13.51
N ILE A 104 -3.12 13.76 -12.27
CA ILE A 104 -3.51 14.59 -11.12
C ILE A 104 -2.49 15.70 -10.85
N GLY A 105 -1.20 15.46 -11.08
CA GLY A 105 -0.15 16.47 -10.89
C GLY A 105 -0.42 17.79 -11.63
N SER A 106 -1.17 17.76 -12.73
CA SER A 106 -1.58 18.96 -13.46
C SER A 106 -2.65 19.79 -12.73
N PHE A 107 -3.51 19.14 -11.94
CA PHE A 107 -4.61 19.73 -11.19
C PHE A 107 -4.22 20.25 -9.81
N ILE A 108 -2.99 19.98 -9.34
CA ILE A 108 -2.53 20.41 -8.02
C ILE A 108 -2.15 21.90 -8.06
N PRO A 109 -2.73 22.74 -7.18
CA PRO A 109 -2.40 24.15 -7.12
C PRO A 109 -1.00 24.38 -6.54
N GLY A 110 -0.27 25.33 -7.14
CA GLY A 110 1.02 25.79 -6.65
C GLY A 110 2.20 24.83 -6.87
N VAL A 111 3.41 25.41 -6.94
CA VAL A 111 4.65 24.65 -7.20
C VAL A 111 4.97 23.69 -6.06
N THR A 112 4.75 24.11 -4.81
CA THR A 112 5.03 23.31 -3.61
C THR A 112 4.15 22.06 -3.52
N GLY A 113 2.88 22.16 -3.91
CA GLY A 113 1.95 21.01 -3.95
C GLY A 113 2.38 19.98 -5.00
N LYS A 114 2.71 20.45 -6.21
CA LYS A 114 3.22 19.60 -7.29
C LYS A 114 4.50 18.88 -6.90
N GLN A 115 5.46 19.59 -6.28
CA GLN A 115 6.70 18.99 -5.78
C GLN A 115 6.45 17.92 -4.70
N ALA A 116 5.49 18.14 -3.81
CA ALA A 116 5.15 17.17 -2.77
C ALA A 116 4.61 15.86 -3.36
N VAL A 117 3.70 15.93 -4.34
CA VAL A 117 3.18 14.73 -5.01
C VAL A 117 4.24 14.05 -5.86
N GLU A 118 5.09 14.81 -6.57
CA GLU A 118 6.24 14.24 -7.28
C GLU A 118 7.22 13.52 -6.35
N GLN A 119 7.46 14.05 -5.16
CA GLN A 119 8.29 13.39 -4.15
C GLN A 119 7.66 12.06 -3.70
N ARG A 120 6.36 12.03 -3.42
CA ARG A 120 5.65 10.78 -3.08
C ARG A 120 5.67 9.77 -4.22
N LYS A 121 5.55 10.23 -5.47
CA LYS A 121 5.69 9.37 -6.66
C LYS A 121 7.07 8.71 -6.70
N LYS A 122 8.15 9.48 -6.48
CA LYS A 122 9.52 8.95 -6.45
C LYS A 122 9.72 7.92 -5.33
N GLU A 123 9.18 8.19 -4.14
CA GLU A 123 9.20 7.24 -3.01
C GLU A 123 8.46 5.95 -3.35
N PHE A 124 7.25 6.04 -3.91
CA PHE A 124 6.49 4.88 -4.35
C PHE A 124 7.23 4.03 -5.38
N VAL A 125 7.86 4.66 -6.39
CA VAL A 125 8.69 3.96 -7.39
C VAL A 125 9.88 3.25 -6.73
N LYS A 126 10.54 3.89 -5.74
CA LYS A 126 11.62 3.26 -4.98
C LYS A 126 11.15 1.99 -4.27
N TYR A 127 10.00 2.02 -3.62
CA TYR A 127 9.44 0.84 -2.93
C TYR A 127 8.94 -0.23 -3.92
N SER A 128 8.41 0.14 -5.08
CA SER A 128 8.05 -0.80 -6.15
C SER A 128 9.26 -1.56 -6.69
N LYS A 129 10.41 -0.89 -6.85
CA LYS A 129 11.67 -1.53 -7.20
C LYS A 129 12.15 -2.47 -6.09
N LYS A 130 12.06 -2.04 -4.82
CA LYS A 130 12.41 -2.87 -3.66
C LYS A 130 11.55 -4.13 -3.60
N PHE A 131 10.24 -4.02 -3.81
CA PHE A 131 9.32 -5.15 -3.91
C PHE A 131 9.74 -6.15 -5.00
N SER A 132 10.10 -5.64 -6.18
CA SER A 132 10.60 -6.49 -7.27
C SER A 132 11.90 -7.22 -6.91
N THR A 133 12.82 -6.57 -6.19
CA THR A 133 14.05 -7.22 -5.69
C THR A 133 13.72 -8.29 -4.66
N THR A 134 12.85 -8.00 -3.70
CA THR A 134 12.40 -8.95 -2.68
C THR A 134 11.71 -10.18 -3.29
N LEU A 135 10.95 -10.02 -4.37
CA LEU A 135 10.39 -11.15 -5.11
C LEU A 135 11.49 -12.05 -5.69
N LYS A 136 12.56 -11.47 -6.25
CA LYS A 136 13.70 -12.23 -6.77
C LYS A 136 14.42 -13.01 -5.68
N GLU A 137 14.59 -12.42 -4.50
CA GLU A 137 15.17 -13.07 -3.32
C GLU A 137 14.25 -14.20 -2.82
N TYR A 138 12.94 -13.94 -2.76
CA TYR A 138 11.94 -14.94 -2.38
C TYR A 138 12.00 -16.19 -3.28
N PHE A 139 12.08 -16.04 -4.60
CA PHE A 139 12.19 -17.19 -5.50
C PHE A 139 13.49 -18.00 -5.33
N LYS A 140 14.51 -17.45 -4.65
CA LYS A 140 15.77 -18.14 -4.33
C LYS A 140 15.74 -18.77 -2.94
N GLU A 141 15.24 -18.04 -1.94
CA GLU A 141 15.39 -18.37 -0.52
C GLU A 141 14.09 -18.86 0.14
N GLY A 142 12.94 -18.67 -0.50
CA GLY A 142 11.62 -19.10 0.00
C GLY A 142 11.05 -18.26 1.15
N GLN A 143 11.66 -17.13 1.50
CA GLN A 143 11.28 -16.32 2.67
C GLN A 143 10.05 -15.43 2.41
N SER A 144 8.84 -15.98 2.58
CA SER A 144 7.56 -15.29 2.31
C SER A 144 7.35 -14.01 3.12
N ASN A 145 7.82 -13.96 4.37
CA ASN A 145 7.60 -12.81 5.26
C ASN A 145 8.22 -11.51 4.71
N ALA A 146 9.36 -11.60 4.01
CA ALA A 146 9.98 -10.44 3.37
C ALA A 146 9.07 -9.85 2.28
N VAL A 147 8.39 -10.71 1.51
CA VAL A 147 7.42 -10.30 0.48
C VAL A 147 6.23 -9.58 1.13
N PHE A 148 5.70 -10.11 2.24
CA PHE A 148 4.58 -9.49 2.96
C PHE A 148 4.93 -8.08 3.45
N ILE A 149 6.10 -7.92 4.09
CA ILE A 149 6.59 -6.61 4.56
C ILE A 149 6.73 -5.64 3.38
N SER A 150 7.30 -6.11 2.27
CA SER A 150 7.53 -5.27 1.09
C SER A 150 6.22 -4.84 0.41
N ALA A 151 5.20 -5.72 0.40
CA ALA A 151 3.84 -5.40 -0.05
C ALA A 151 3.16 -4.37 0.87
N LEU A 152 3.27 -4.52 2.20
CA LEU A 152 2.74 -3.55 3.17
C LEU A 152 3.36 -2.15 2.98
N TYR A 153 4.65 -2.08 2.65
CA TYR A 153 5.28 -0.80 2.31
C TYR A 153 4.66 -0.17 1.08
N LEU A 154 4.32 -0.93 0.04
CA LEU A 154 3.62 -0.39 -1.14
C LEU A 154 2.26 0.19 -0.77
N ILE A 155 1.48 -0.52 0.03
CA ILE A 155 0.18 -0.04 0.53
C ILE A 155 0.35 1.27 1.30
N ARG A 156 1.34 1.34 2.19
CA ARG A 156 1.66 2.57 2.92
C ARG A 156 2.01 3.71 1.97
N GLN A 157 2.83 3.47 0.95
CA GLN A 157 3.19 4.51 -0.03
C GLN A 157 1.98 4.95 -0.86
N THR A 158 1.10 4.04 -1.25
CA THR A 158 -0.19 4.38 -1.89
C THR A 158 -1.01 5.31 -1.00
N ASN A 159 -1.18 4.98 0.27
CA ASN A 159 -1.93 5.83 1.21
C ASN A 159 -1.26 7.21 1.40
N GLN A 160 0.07 7.29 1.41
CA GLN A 160 0.79 8.57 1.48
C GLN A 160 0.57 9.45 0.25
N ILE A 161 0.49 8.86 -0.95
CA ILE A 161 0.09 9.60 -2.16
C ILE A 161 -1.32 10.16 -1.98
N MET A 162 -2.29 9.32 -1.58
CA MET A 162 -3.68 9.73 -1.37
C MET A 162 -3.80 10.90 -0.39
N LEU A 163 -3.16 10.79 0.79
CA LEU A 163 -3.15 11.85 1.81
C LEU A 163 -2.51 13.14 1.30
N THR A 164 -1.43 13.03 0.52
CA THR A 164 -0.74 14.21 -0.02
C THR A 164 -1.59 14.90 -1.07
N VAL A 165 -2.22 14.14 -1.98
CA VAL A 165 -3.16 14.70 -2.97
C VAL A 165 -4.32 15.38 -2.25
N LYS A 166 -4.93 14.71 -1.27
CA LYS A 166 -6.01 15.25 -0.44
C LYS A 166 -5.62 16.58 0.20
N SER A 167 -4.53 16.61 0.97
CA SER A 167 -4.04 17.81 1.65
C SER A 167 -3.65 18.97 0.72
N LYS A 168 -3.40 18.71 -0.57
CA LYS A 168 -3.02 19.75 -1.54
C LYS A 168 -4.16 20.16 -2.46
N CYS A 169 -5.27 19.44 -2.44
CA CYS A 169 -6.40 19.63 -3.36
C CYS A 169 -7.74 19.86 -2.66
N GLU A 170 -7.82 19.60 -1.35
CA GLU A 170 -8.96 19.83 -0.44
C GLU A 170 -8.46 20.65 0.76
#